data_AF-A0A8C2F070-F1
#
_entry.id   AF-A0A8C2F070-F1
#
_cell.length_a   1.000
_cell.length_b   1.000
_cell.length_c   1.000
_cell.angle_alpha   90.00
_cell.angle_beta   90.00
_cell.angle_gamma   90.00
#
_symmetry.space_group_name_H-M   'P 1'
#
loop_
_entity.id
_entity.type
_entity.pdbx_description
1 polymer ?
#
loop_
_entity_poly.entity_id
_entity_poly.type
_entity_poly.pdbx_seq_one_letter_code
_entity_poly.pdbx_strand_id
1 'polypeptide(L)' 'MPVRKKDAQRAMLLLEEYRTKLSNTEDRQLRNSIQRVIDIFQSNLFQALIGITMRHSALP' A
#
# COMPACT_ATOMS: atom_id res chain seq x y z
N MET A 1 -8.59 12.76 -8.52
CA MET A 1 -8.94 12.59 -7.08
C MET A 1 -7.64 12.50 -6.29
N PRO A 2 -7.38 13.39 -5.31
CA PRO A 2 -6.18 13.29 -4.49
C PRO A 2 -6.27 12.04 -3.63
N VAL A 3 -5.31 11.11 -3.78
CA VAL A 3 -5.23 9.93 -2.92
C VAL A 3 -4.92 10.41 -1.51
N ARG A 4 -5.88 10.30 -0.60
CA ARG A 4 -5.65 10.70 0.80
C ARG A 4 -4.72 9.66 1.42
N LYS A 5 -3.75 10.08 2.22
CA LYS A 5 -2.85 9.16 2.95
C LYS A 5 -3.62 8.10 3.76
N LYS A 6 -4.84 8.44 4.21
CA LYS A 6 -5.78 7.51 4.84
C LYS A 6 -6.23 6.37 3.91
N ASP A 7 -6.41 6.65 2.63
CA ASP A 7 -6.83 5.65 1.63
C ASP A 7 -5.67 4.71 1.27
N ALA A 8 -4.45 5.24 1.18
CA ALA A 8 -3.25 4.41 1.01
C ALA A 8 -3.02 3.47 2.21
N GLN A 9 -3.18 3.97 3.44
CA GLN A 9 -3.10 3.13 4.64
C GLN A 9 -4.21 2.08 4.69
N ARG A 10 -5.44 2.44 4.33
CA ARG A 10 -6.56 1.49 4.24
C ARG A 10 -6.32 0.42 3.19
N ALA A 11 -5.82 0.79 2.01
CA ALA A 11 -5.46 -0.16 0.96
C ALA A 11 -4.37 -1.14 1.44
N MET A 12 -3.39 -0.66 2.21
CA MET A 12 -2.35 -1.50 2.79
C MET A 12 -2.91 -2.52 3.80
N LEU A 13 -3.84 -2.12 4.67
CA LEU A 13 -4.50 -3.03 5.62
C LEU A 13 -5.32 -4.10 4.89
N LEU A 14 -6.04 -3.73 3.84
CA LEU A 14 -6.82 -4.68 3.03
C LEU A 14 -5.92 -5.68 2.29
N LEU A 15 -4.76 -5.24 1.80
CA LEU A 15 -3.78 -6.13 1.16
C LEU A 15 -3.17 -7.14 2.14
N GLU A 16 -2.85 -6.72 3.37
CA GLU A 16 -2.38 -7.62 4.43
C GLU A 16 -3.46 -8.63 4.83
N GLU A 17 -4.71 -8.19 4.97
CA GLU A 17 -5.84 -9.09 5.28
C GLU A 17 -6.11 -10.09 4.15
N TYR A 18 -5.99 -9.66 2.89
CA TYR A 18 -6.13 -10.56 1.75
C TYR A 18 -4.98 -11.58 1.68
N ARG A 19 -3.75 -11.14 1.99
CA ARG A 19 -2.57 -12.01 2.06
C ARG A 19 -2.69 -13.10 3.13
N THR A 20 -3.26 -12.79 4.29
CA THR A 20 -3.45 -13.79 5.37
C THR A 20 -4.54 -14.82 5.01
N LYS A 21 -5.55 -14.41 4.24
CA LYS A 21 -6.59 -15.31 3.71
C LYS A 21 -6.09 -16.27 2.64
N LEU A 22 -5.01 -15.93 1.92
CA LEU A 22 -4.35 -16.79 0.94
C LEU A 22 -3.48 -17.86 1.64
N SER A 23 -4.11 -18.82 2.32
CA SER A 23 -3.40 -19.88 3.05
C SER A 23 -3.00 -21.08 2.16
N ASN A 24 -3.45 -21.13 0.90
CA ASN A 24 -3.20 -22.26 0.02
C ASN A 24 -1.79 -22.23 -0.60
N THR A 25 -1.18 -23.40 -0.75
CA THR A 25 0.17 -23.58 -1.33
C THR A 25 0.24 -23.07 -2.79
N GLU A 26 -0.88 -23.12 -3.51
CA GLU A 26 -0.99 -22.62 -4.90
C GLU A 26 -0.93 -21.09 -4.99
N ASP A 27 -1.25 -20.38 -3.90
CA ASP A 27 -1.26 -18.92 -3.85
C ASP A 27 0.10 -18.32 -3.44
N ARG A 28 1.16 -19.13 -3.34
CA ARG A 28 2.48 -18.66 -2.89
C ARG A 28 3.03 -17.54 -3.78
N GLN A 29 2.83 -17.63 -5.09
CA GLN A 29 3.23 -16.57 -6.02
C GLN A 29 2.41 -15.29 -5.81
N LEU A 30 1.10 -15.41 -5.60
CA LEU A 30 0.23 -14.27 -5.35
C LEU A 30 0.57 -13.58 -4.02
N ARG A 31 0.81 -14.34 -2.95
CA ARG A 31 1.30 -13.81 -1.66
C ARG A 31 2.62 -13.06 -1.80
N ASN A 32 3.56 -13.58 -2.60
CA ASN A 32 4.84 -12.91 -2.84
C ASN A 32 4.66 -11.61 -3.62
N SER A 33 3.78 -11.58 -4.62
CA SER A 33 3.44 -10.36 -5.36
C SER A 33 2.81 -9.30 -4.46
N ILE A 34 1.86 -9.70 -3.60
CA ILE A 34 1.23 -8.79 -2.63
C ILE A 34 2.25 -8.25 -1.63
N GLN A 35 3.17 -9.10 -1.12
CA GLN A 35 4.23 -8.67 -0.21
C GLN A 35 5.11 -7.59 -0.85
N ARG A 36 5.53 -7.77 -2.11
CA ARG A 36 6.33 -6.76 -2.81
C ARG A 36 5.60 -5.42 -2.92
N VAL A 37 4.28 -5.44 -3.18
CA VAL A 37 3.48 -4.20 -3.22
C VAL A 37 3.46 -3.54 -1.84
N ILE A 38 3.30 -4.31 -0.76
CA ILE A 38 3.36 -3.79 0.61
C ILE A 38 4.74 -3.17 0.90
N ASP A 39 5.83 -3.85 0.57
CA ASP A 39 7.20 -3.36 0.80
C ASP A 39 7.47 -2.06 0.02
N ILE A 40 7.00 -1.96 -1.22
CA ILE A 40 7.08 -0.73 -2.03
C ILE A 40 6.28 0.40 -1.38
N PHE A 41 5.06 0.11 -0.90
CA PHE A 41 4.22 1.10 -0.23
C PHE A 41 4.79 1.54 1.13
N GLN A 42 5.48 0.66 1.85
CA GLN A 42 6.14 0.97 3.13
C GLN A 42 7.50 1.67 2.95
N SER A 43 8.08 1.64 1.75
CA SER A 43 9.34 2.31 1.44
C SER A 43 9.29 3.80 1.81
N ASN A 44 10.32 4.26 2.52
CA ASN A 44 10.47 5.65 2.93
C ASN A 44 10.40 6.61 1.74
N LEU A 45 10.87 6.19 0.56
CA LEU A 45 10.77 6.97 -0.68
C LEU A 45 9.31 7.14 -1.10
N PHE A 46 8.52 6.06 -1.09
CA PHE A 46 7.11 6.11 -1.50
C PHE A 46 6.25 6.86 -0.49
N GLN A 47 6.50 6.67 0.82
CA GLN A 47 5.88 7.44 1.88
C GLN A 47 6.22 8.94 1.81
N ALA A 48 7.47 9.28 1.46
CA ALA A 48 7.89 10.66 1.21
C ALA A 48 7.18 11.26 -0.01
N LEU A 49 7.06 10.51 -1.11
CA LEU A 49 6.33 10.95 -2.32
C LEU A 49 4.84 11.18 -2.03
N ILE A 50 4.18 10.28 -1.29
CA ILE A 50 2.79 10.49 -0.82
C ILE A 50 2.71 11.72 0.07
N GLY A 51 3.68 11.91 0.98
CA GLY A 51 3.75 13.06 1.86
C GLY A 51 3.91 14.40 1.13
N ILE A 52 4.77 14.46 0.10
CA ILE A 52 5.03 15.65 -0.72
C ILE A 52 3.80 15.97 -1.60
N THR A 53 3.24 14.94 -2.25
CA THR A 53 2.04 15.08 -3.08
C THR A 53 0.85 15.58 -2.26
N MET A 54 0.72 15.11 -1.01
CA MET A 54 -0.31 15.58 -0.08
C MET A 54 -0.08 17.04 0.33
N ARG A 55 1.16 17.45 0.64
CA ARG A 55 1.49 18.82 1.07
C ARG A 55 1.21 19.85 -0.04
N HIS A 56 1.32 19.45 -1.31
CA HIS A 56 0.99 20.31 -2.44
C HIS A 56 -0.52 20.42 -2.71
N SER A 57 -1.30 19.37 -2.40
CA SER A 57 -2.76 19.36 -2.56
C SER A 57 -3.55 20.05 -1.44
N ALA A 58 -2.87 20.53 -0.40
CA ALA A 58 -3.45 21.19 0.78
C ALA A 58 -3.30 22.73 0.76
N LEU A 59 -2.78 23.30 -0.33
CA LEU A 59 -2.77 24.73 -0.56
C LEU A 59 -4.07 25.11 -1.32
N PRO A 60 -4.86 26.07 -0.80
CA PRO A 60 -6.10 26.53 -1.42
C PRO A 60 -5.87 27.32 -2.71
#